data_AF-A0A924M8R7-F1
#
_entry.id   AF-A0A924M8R7-F1
#
_cell.length_a   1.000
_cell.length_b   1.000
_cell.length_c   1.000
_cell.angle_alpha   90.00
_cell.angle_beta   90.00
_cell.angle_gamma   90.00
#
_symmetry.space_group_name_H-M   'P 1'
#
loop_
_entity.id
_entity.type
_entity.pdbx_description
1 polymer ?
#
loop_
_entity_poly.entity_id
_entity_poly.type
_entity_poly.pdbx_seq_one_letter_code
_entity_poly.pdbx_strand_id
1 'polypeptide(L)'
;MEVLNVLGTPLVPCSYDPLTGYFRDGCCKTDETDTGSHLICARVTAEFLTFSKERGNDLSTPRPDYRFKGLVAGDRWCLCATRWAEAFAAGVAPPV
;
A
#
# COMPACT_ATOMS: atom_id res chain seq x y z
N MET A 1 -18.17 3.32 -15.10
CA MET A 1 -16.81 3.61 -15.59
C MET A 1 -15.88 2.59 -14.97
N GLU A 2 -14.98 2.04 -15.77
CA GLU A 2 -13.98 1.08 -15.30
C GLU A 2 -12.81 1.82 -14.64
N VAL A 3 -12.29 1.30 -13.53
CA VAL A 3 -11.12 1.90 -12.85
C VAL A 3 -9.88 1.47 -13.62
N LEU A 4 -9.04 2.42 -14.00
CA LEU A 4 -7.85 2.19 -14.81
C LEU A 4 -6.57 2.28 -13.97
N ASN A 5 -5.54 1.55 -14.38
CA ASN A 5 -4.19 1.70 -13.86
C ASN A 5 -3.43 2.83 -14.61
N VAL A 6 -2.18 3.07 -14.22
CA VAL A 6 -1.33 4.13 -14.79
C VAL A 6 -0.99 3.96 -16.28
N LEU A 7 -1.23 2.78 -16.85
CA LEU A 7 -1.04 2.47 -18.27
C LEU A 7 -2.33 2.68 -19.09
N GLY A 8 -3.43 3.12 -18.46
CA GLY A 8 -4.72 3.32 -19.10
C GLY A 8 -5.51 2.03 -19.37
N THR A 9 -5.10 0.90 -18.80
CA THR A 9 -5.81 -0.39 -18.90
C THR A 9 -6.56 -0.70 -17.59
N PRO A 10 -7.49 -1.67 -17.58
CA PRO A 10 -8.25 -2.02 -16.37
C PRO A 10 -7.33 -2.29 -15.16
N LEU A 11 -7.72 -1.79 -13.99
CA LEU A 11 -6.99 -2.01 -12.75
C LEU A 11 -7.03 -3.50 -12.38
N VAL A 12 -5.86 -4.08 -12.15
CA VAL A 12 -5.71 -5.46 -11.70
C VAL A 12 -5.59 -5.53 -10.17
N PRO A 13 -5.92 -6.67 -9.55
CA PRO A 13 -5.72 -6.87 -8.12
C PRO A 13 -4.25 -6.75 -7.72
N CYS A 14 -4.00 -6.09 -6.59
CA CYS A 14 -2.69 -5.94 -5.99
C CYS A 14 -2.33 -7.16 -5.14
N SER A 15 -3.21 -7.57 -4.21
CA SER A 15 -3.02 -8.73 -3.33
C SER A 15 -4.33 -9.24 -2.72
N TYR A 16 -4.42 -10.55 -2.48
CA TYR A 16 -5.51 -11.17 -1.73
C TYR A 16 -5.04 -11.86 -0.43
N ASP A 17 -3.74 -12.13 -0.29
CA ASP A 17 -3.14 -12.60 0.96
C ASP A 17 -1.72 -12.02 1.08
N PRO A 18 -1.51 -11.00 1.92
CA PRO A 18 -2.51 -10.34 2.75
C PRO A 18 -3.54 -9.54 1.92
N LEU A 19 -4.80 -9.52 2.37
CA LEU A 19 -5.88 -8.76 1.73
C LEU A 19 -5.64 -7.25 1.87
N THR A 20 -5.41 -6.59 0.75
CA THR A 20 -5.08 -5.16 0.67
C THR A 20 -6.24 -4.31 0.14
N GLY A 21 -5.97 -3.03 -0.11
CA GLY A 21 -6.91 -2.04 -0.61
C GLY A 21 -7.61 -1.32 0.52
N TYR A 22 -7.92 -0.03 0.32
CA TYR A 22 -8.67 0.77 1.28
C TYR A 22 -10.02 0.11 1.62
N PHE A 23 -10.72 -0.39 0.59
CA PHE A 23 -11.98 -1.14 0.73
C PHE A 23 -11.83 -2.62 1.12
N ARG A 24 -10.60 -3.12 1.30
CA ARG A 24 -10.29 -4.54 1.55
C ARG A 24 -10.87 -5.47 0.48
N ASP A 25 -10.70 -5.12 -0.78
CA ASP A 25 -11.12 -5.91 -1.94
C ASP A 25 -9.95 -6.39 -2.81
N GLY A 26 -8.73 -6.14 -2.36
CA GLY A 26 -7.48 -6.51 -3.03
C GLY A 26 -7.00 -5.52 -4.08
N CYS A 27 -7.73 -4.44 -4.37
CA CYS A 27 -7.40 -3.46 -5.41
C CYS A 27 -7.00 -2.10 -4.81
N CYS A 28 -6.04 -1.41 -5.45
CA CYS A 28 -5.62 -0.06 -5.04
C CYS A 28 -6.50 1.00 -5.70
N LYS A 29 -7.80 0.92 -5.43
CA LYS A 29 -8.80 1.90 -5.84
C LYS A 29 -9.20 2.77 -4.65
N THR A 30 -9.64 3.98 -4.95
CA THR A 30 -9.95 5.04 -3.97
C THR A 30 -11.31 5.64 -4.26
N ASP A 31 -11.84 6.38 -3.29
CA ASP A 31 -12.89 7.38 -3.50
C ASP A 31 -12.56 8.64 -2.67
N GLU A 32 -13.51 9.57 -2.55
CA GLU A 32 -13.36 10.82 -1.79
C GLU A 32 -13.18 10.61 -0.27
N THR A 33 -13.50 9.41 0.25
CA THR A 33 -13.38 9.10 1.68
C THR A 33 -11.98 8.64 2.07
N ASP A 34 -11.19 8.14 1.11
CA ASP A 34 -9.81 7.74 1.34
C ASP A 34 -8.86 8.94 1.30
N THR A 35 -8.80 9.63 2.43
CA THR A 35 -7.89 10.78 2.64
C THR A 35 -6.40 10.41 2.53
N GLY A 36 -6.06 9.12 2.62
CA GLY A 36 -4.70 8.62 2.46
C GLY A 36 -4.31 8.37 1.00
N SER A 37 -5.29 8.24 0.10
CA SER A 37 -5.08 7.90 -1.32
C SER A 37 -4.23 6.64 -1.49
N HIS A 38 -4.75 5.49 -1.07
CA HIS A 38 -4.12 4.16 -1.13
C HIS A 38 -4.09 3.61 -2.57
N LEU A 39 -3.37 4.30 -3.45
CA LEU A 39 -3.37 4.10 -4.90
C LEU A 39 -2.16 3.31 -5.41
N ILE A 40 -1.09 3.20 -4.62
CA ILE A 40 0.17 2.61 -5.08
C ILE A 40 0.26 1.16 -4.64
N CYS A 41 0.08 0.22 -5.56
CA CYS A 41 0.42 -1.18 -5.30
C CYS A 41 1.94 -1.31 -5.27
N ALA A 42 2.52 -1.62 -4.11
CA ALA A 42 3.95 -1.81 -3.98
C ALA A 42 4.26 -3.15 -3.32
N ARG A 43 5.38 -3.77 -3.72
CA ARG A 43 5.94 -4.93 -3.03
C ARG A 43 6.89 -4.43 -1.94
N VAL A 44 6.45 -4.44 -0.70
CA VAL A 44 7.17 -3.81 0.43
C VAL A 44 8.51 -4.51 0.69
N THR A 45 9.49 -3.73 1.13
CA THR A 45 10.84 -4.22 1.51
C THR A 45 11.06 -4.01 3.00
N ALA A 46 12.06 -4.70 3.57
CA ALA A 46 12.42 -4.51 4.97
C ALA A 46 12.87 -3.07 5.25
N GLU A 47 13.65 -2.45 4.35
CA GLU A 47 14.09 -1.05 4.50
C GLU A 47 12.91 -0.09 4.48
N PHE A 48 11.95 -0.28 3.56
CA PHE A 48 10.73 0.53 3.52
C PHE A 48 9.93 0.37 4.81
N LEU A 49 9.72 -0.85 5.31
CA LEU A 49 8.94 -1.08 6.52
C LEU A 49 9.57 -0.42 7.75
N THR A 50 10.89 -0.50 7.90
CA THR A 50 11.63 0.22 8.95
C THR A 50 11.45 1.73 8.81
N PHE A 51 11.74 2.27 7.63
CA PHE A 51 11.60 3.70 7.35
C PHE A 51 10.17 4.20 7.63
N SER A 52 9.16 3.48 7.13
CA SER A 52 7.75 3.86 7.29
C SER A 52 7.36 3.91 8.76
N LYS A 53 7.82 2.93 9.55
CA LYS A 53 7.59 2.88 11.00
C LYS A 53 8.23 4.07 11.73
N GLU A 54 9.47 4.44 11.38
CA GLU A 54 10.16 5.61 11.93
C GLU A 54 9.44 6.94 11.58
N ARG A 55 8.73 6.99 10.45
CA ARG A 55 7.87 8.12 10.03
C ARG A 55 6.45 8.06 10.58
N GLY A 56 6.20 7.19 11.56
CA GLY A 56 4.91 7.04 12.23
C GLY A 56 3.86 6.26 11.45
N ASN A 57 4.25 5.54 10.40
CA ASN A 57 3.40 4.66 9.61
C ASN A 57 3.82 3.19 9.80
N ASP A 58 3.49 2.63 10.95
CA ASP A 58 3.83 1.24 11.27
C ASP A 58 2.93 0.24 10.51
N LEU A 59 3.47 -0.29 9.42
CA LEU A 59 2.85 -1.36 8.63
C LEU A 59 3.33 -2.76 9.03
N SER A 60 4.20 -2.89 10.03
CA SER A 60 4.79 -4.17 10.46
C SER A 60 4.04 -4.81 11.62
N THR A 61 3.50 -4.00 12.54
CA THR A 61 2.83 -4.49 13.74
C THR A 61 1.42 -4.99 13.41
N PRO A 62 1.05 -6.24 13.76
CA PRO A 62 -0.31 -6.75 13.58
C PRO A 62 -1.34 -5.90 14.34
N ARG A 63 -2.50 -5.66 13.71
CA ARG A 63 -3.65 -4.98 14.30
C ARG A 63 -4.93 -5.82 14.06
N PRO A 64 -5.23 -6.80 14.93
CA PRO A 64 -6.36 -7.72 14.77
C PRO A 64 -7.71 -7.00 14.63
N ASP A 65 -7.91 -5.92 15.39
CA ASP A 65 -9.15 -5.12 15.36
C ASP A 65 -9.44 -4.50 13.99
N TYR A 66 -8.39 -4.28 13.19
CA TYR A 66 -8.47 -3.76 11.82
C TYR A 66 -8.29 -4.85 10.75
N ARG A 67 -8.32 -6.13 11.14
CA ARG A 67 -8.06 -7.29 10.27
C ARG A 67 -6.75 -7.15 9.50
N PHE A 68 -5.73 -6.61 10.15
CA PHE A 68 -4.42 -6.35 9.57
C PHE A 68 -3.38 -7.25 10.25
N LYS A 69 -2.77 -8.16 9.47
CA LYS A 69 -1.79 -9.13 9.99
C LYS A 69 -0.41 -8.53 10.27
N GLY A 70 -0.16 -7.28 9.87
CA GLY A 70 1.20 -6.75 9.72
C GLY A 70 1.83 -7.28 8.44
N LEU A 71 2.66 -6.46 7.80
CA LEU A 71 3.35 -6.79 6.55
C LEU A 71 4.76 -7.27 6.83
N VAL A 72 5.22 -8.16 5.95
CA VAL A 72 6.62 -8.58 5.85
C VAL A 72 7.18 -8.24 4.47
N ALA A 73 8.51 -8.23 4.35
CA ALA A 73 9.16 -7.99 3.06
C ALA A 73 8.68 -9.01 2.01
N GLY A 74 8.30 -8.53 0.83
CA GLY A 74 7.74 -9.33 -0.25
C GLY A 74 6.22 -9.26 -0.36
N ASP A 75 5.51 -8.82 0.68
CA ASP A 75 4.06 -8.61 0.60
C ASP A 75 3.74 -7.49 -0.39
N ARG A 76 2.58 -7.60 -1.04
CA ARG A 76 2.01 -6.52 -1.84
C ARG A 76 0.96 -5.77 -1.05
N TRP A 77 1.06 -4.45 -1.05
CA TRP A 77 0.14 -3.59 -0.32
C TRP A 77 -0.17 -2.30 -1.08
N CYS A 78 -1.38 -1.78 -0.88
CA CYS A 78 -1.79 -0.49 -1.43
C CYS A 78 -1.35 0.59 -0.45
N LEU A 79 -0.32 1.33 -0.82
CA LEU A 79 0.26 2.39 0.00
C LEU A 79 -0.40 3.74 -0.33
N CYS A 80 -0.52 4.59 0.69
CA CYS A 80 -0.80 6.01 0.50
C CYS A 80 0.23 6.62 -0.47
N ALA A 81 -0.22 7.34 -1.48
CA ALA A 81 0.65 7.96 -2.47
C ALA A 81 1.72 8.86 -1.81
N THR A 82 1.33 9.61 -0.79
CA THR A 82 2.23 10.49 -0.03
C THR A 82 3.30 9.72 0.76
N ARG A 83 2.97 8.56 1.32
CA ARG A 83 3.93 7.71 2.07
C ARG A 83 4.92 7.02 1.14
N TRP A 84 4.47 6.60 -0.04
CA TRP A 84 5.39 6.08 -1.06
C TRP A 84 6.34 7.18 -1.56
N ALA A 85 5.81 8.38 -1.83
CA ALA A 85 6.63 9.53 -2.25
C ALA A 85 7.66 9.96 -1.19
N GLU A 86 7.29 9.93 0.09
CA GLU A 86 8.20 10.16 1.23
C GLU A 86 9.38 9.17 1.22
N ALA A 87 9.09 7.88 1.03
CA ALA A 87 10.12 6.83 0.92
C ALA A 87 10.98 6.97 -0.35
N PHE A 88 10.37 7.42 -1.46
CA PHE A 88 11.08 7.68 -2.71
C PHE A 88 12.11 8.79 -2.56
N ALA A 89 11.71 9.92 -1.94
CA ALA A 89 12.62 11.02 -1.63
C ALA A 89 13.76 10.61 -0.69
N ALA A 90 13.51 9.64 0.19
CA ALA A 90 14.52 9.07 1.10
C ALA A 90 15.37 7.95 0.47
N GLY A 91 15.14 7.58 -0.81
CA GLY A 91 15.91 6.55 -1.50
C GLY A 91 15.59 5.11 -1.09
N VAL A 92 14.46 4.89 -0.40
CA VAL A 92 14.04 3.58 0.12
C VAL A 92 12.61 3.20 -0.32
N ALA A 93 12.14 3.78 -1.43
CA ALA A 93 10.83 3.42 -1.97
C ALA A 93 10.78 1.94 -2.36
N PRO A 94 9.71 1.21 -1.98
CA PRO A 94 9.51 -0.15 -2.43
C PRO A 94 9.13 -0.17 -3.92
N PRO A 95 9.47 -1.24 -4.65
CA PRO A 95 9.10 -1.39 -6.06
C PRO A 95 7.59 -1.43 -6.27
N VAL A 96 7.16 -0.76 -7.35
CA VAL A 96 5.78 -0.70 -7.86
C VAL A 96 5.64 -1.66 -9.04
#